data_AF-A0A2L2NRZ3-F1
#
_entry.id   AF-A0A2L2NRZ3-F1
#
_cell.length_a   1.000
_cell.length_b   1.000
_cell.length_c   1.000
_cell.angle_alpha   90.00
_cell.angle_beta   90.00
_cell.angle_gamma   90.00
#
_symmetry.space_group_name_H-M   'P 1'
#
loop_
_entity.id
_entity.type
_entity.pdbx_description
1 polymer ?
#
loop_
_entity_poly.entity_id
_entity_poly.type
_entity_poly.pdbx_seq_one_letter_code
_entity_poly.pdbx_strand_id
1 'polypeptide(L)'
;MPQVKRWYTGFYYRGNPQDLINQISEQVQRQNLSKIIPLLRVEKGAKPRKEFCFFLAIENCQVGELPTELQASLLKLSCFQRPITGNRGFTYEQIKPMVGVAHDVRDYTSPIPYELRQNLSAENPFELTELHSINHSDADWVKSSQNSDRFLYWLSTLGNGSWESFQKSCNALQLQEPKRILRRLRLLGHLESSLDGSKWSAAPSSFVKINSNNTEFILCGQRSMNLLKQLEEYGIVASITHQPRGEAPPCIQLVVNNPDAIANNFPIINAGEVSTRLAQILPDIATWQQNLRNMPVIVPSRWEWKHFDGDDFEICGIPHETGMYQMCDENRNLRYTLFYNQNTNTWHQGDWYGLRFLALYYHGASCQAHYNFATKCLAIPVKQRWPELYERALVLASGQLPTYQGNWLLYQNVSGEVAHQLSQKLNVKYEEALICA
;
A
#
# COMPACT_ATOMS: atom_id res chain seq x y z
N MET A 1 -33.21 11.64 10.52
CA MET A 1 -32.47 10.49 11.10
C MET A 1 -32.04 10.85 12.51
N PRO A 2 -32.25 10.00 13.53
CA PRO A 2 -31.79 10.29 14.89
C PRO A 2 -30.27 10.39 14.91
N GLN A 3 -29.74 11.46 15.51
CA GLN A 3 -28.31 11.73 15.57
C GLN A 3 -27.66 10.84 16.62
N VAL A 4 -26.74 9.96 16.21
CA VAL A 4 -25.94 9.15 17.12
C VAL A 4 -25.05 10.05 17.97
N LYS A 5 -25.09 9.90 19.29
CA LYS A 5 -24.27 10.66 20.24
C LYS A 5 -23.32 9.71 20.98
N ARG A 6 -22.08 10.17 21.18
CA ARG A 6 -21.09 9.46 21.98
C ARG A 6 -21.10 9.98 23.42
N TRP A 7 -21.23 9.07 24.37
CA TRP A 7 -21.13 9.34 25.81
C TRP A 7 -20.36 8.21 26.49
N TYR A 8 -19.99 8.40 27.75
CA TYR A 8 -19.13 7.46 28.48
C TYR A 8 -19.82 6.92 29.72
N THR A 9 -19.65 5.64 30.00
CA THR A 9 -20.03 5.05 31.30
C THR A 9 -18.77 4.57 32.02
N GLY A 10 -18.70 4.84 33.32
CA GLY A 10 -17.48 4.67 34.12
C GLY A 10 -17.62 3.58 35.17
N PHE A 11 -16.55 2.83 35.41
CA PHE A 11 -16.49 1.75 36.40
C PHE A 11 -15.15 1.75 37.14
N TYR A 12 -15.16 1.23 38.37
CA TYR A 12 -13.97 0.93 39.15
C TYR A 12 -13.54 -0.51 38.95
N TYR A 13 -12.23 -0.72 38.78
CA TYR A 13 -11.64 -2.04 38.69
C TYR A 13 -10.34 -2.12 39.48
N ARG A 14 -10.06 -3.30 40.03
CA ARG A 14 -8.79 -3.61 40.69
C ARG A 14 -8.17 -4.81 40.03
N GLY A 15 -7.05 -4.60 39.35
CA GLY A 15 -6.39 -5.66 38.59
C GLY A 15 -5.27 -5.11 37.72
N ASN A 16 -5.03 -5.78 36.60
CA ASN A 16 -4.09 -5.33 35.58
C ASN A 16 -4.86 -4.56 34.48
N PRO A 17 -4.52 -3.30 34.19
CA PRO A 17 -5.13 -2.52 33.11
C PRO A 17 -5.12 -3.21 31.75
N GLN A 18 -4.02 -3.91 31.41
CA GLN A 18 -3.88 -4.55 30.10
C GLN A 18 -4.81 -5.76 29.97
N ASP A 19 -4.91 -6.58 31.03
CA ASP A 19 -5.79 -7.75 31.05
C ASP A 19 -7.26 -7.32 30.96
N LEU A 20 -7.63 -6.20 31.61
CA LEU A 20 -8.96 -5.59 31.51
C LEU A 20 -9.28 -5.18 30.06
N ILE A 21 -8.36 -4.45 29.41
CA ILE A 21 -8.52 -3.99 28.03
C ILE A 21 -8.73 -5.19 27.10
N ASN A 22 -7.89 -6.22 27.24
CA ASN A 22 -7.98 -7.43 26.41
C ASN A 22 -9.32 -8.15 26.64
N GLN A 23 -9.72 -8.34 27.90
CA GLN A 23 -10.98 -9.03 28.24
C GLN A 23 -12.21 -8.32 27.69
N ILE A 24 -12.28 -6.98 27.83
CA ILE A 24 -13.39 -6.19 27.29
C ILE A 24 -13.38 -6.24 25.76
N SER A 25 -12.20 -6.15 25.14
CA SER A 25 -12.08 -6.11 23.68
C SER A 25 -12.47 -7.42 23.03
N GLU A 26 -12.01 -8.55 23.57
CA GLU A 26 -12.42 -9.88 23.13
C GLU A 26 -13.94 -10.06 23.22
N GLN A 27 -14.55 -9.60 24.32
CA GLN A 27 -15.99 -9.76 24.51
C GLN A 27 -16.81 -8.86 23.57
N VAL A 28 -16.37 -7.63 23.32
CA VAL A 28 -17.02 -6.73 22.34
C VAL A 28 -16.96 -7.31 20.94
N GLN A 29 -15.82 -7.89 20.54
CA GLN A 29 -15.67 -8.50 19.22
C GLN A 29 -16.50 -9.78 19.09
N ARG A 30 -16.42 -10.68 20.08
CA ARG A 30 -17.17 -11.95 20.11
C ARG A 30 -18.68 -11.75 19.99
N GLN A 31 -19.19 -10.64 20.51
CA GLN A 31 -20.61 -10.30 20.49
C GLN A 31 -20.97 -9.26 19.41
N ASN A 32 -20.02 -8.90 18.53
CA ASN A 32 -20.18 -7.93 17.45
C ASN A 32 -20.70 -6.55 17.92
N LEU A 33 -20.23 -6.08 19.07
CA LEU A 33 -20.67 -4.84 19.71
C LEU A 33 -19.82 -3.61 19.32
N SER A 34 -18.88 -3.75 18.39
CA SER A 34 -17.91 -2.71 18.01
C SER A 34 -18.52 -1.46 17.36
N LYS A 35 -19.78 -1.56 16.89
CA LYS A 35 -20.57 -0.41 16.42
C LYS A 35 -21.18 0.40 17.57
N ILE A 36 -21.36 -0.23 18.74
CA ILE A 36 -21.95 0.38 19.93
C ILE A 36 -20.85 0.88 20.87
N ILE A 37 -19.76 0.11 20.99
CA ILE A 37 -18.60 0.43 21.82
C ILE A 37 -17.36 0.55 20.92
N PRO A 38 -17.08 1.76 20.40
CA PRO A 38 -15.93 1.96 19.52
C PRO A 38 -14.60 2.03 20.28
N LEU A 39 -14.59 2.44 21.55
CA LEU A 39 -13.35 2.60 22.31
C LEU A 39 -13.54 2.51 23.83
N LEU A 40 -12.45 2.16 24.50
CA LEU A 40 -12.28 2.08 25.95
C LEU A 40 -11.19 3.08 26.39
N ARG A 41 -11.33 3.68 27.56
CA ARG A 41 -10.31 4.54 28.17
C ARG A 41 -10.03 4.12 29.61
N VAL A 42 -8.77 4.15 30.01
CA VAL A 42 -8.33 3.82 31.37
C VAL A 42 -7.71 5.04 32.03
N GLU A 43 -7.79 5.13 33.35
CA GLU A 43 -7.15 6.17 34.17
C GLU A 43 -5.67 6.37 33.85
N LYS A 44 -5.21 7.64 33.81
CA LYS A 44 -3.79 7.98 33.59
C LYS A 44 -2.93 7.41 34.71
N GLY A 45 -1.89 6.67 34.32
CA GLY A 45 -0.95 6.09 35.29
C GLY A 45 -1.53 4.94 36.10
N ALA A 46 -2.61 4.30 35.66
CA ALA A 46 -3.13 3.08 36.26
C ALA A 46 -2.02 2.03 36.42
N LYS A 47 -1.86 1.50 37.63
CA LYS A 47 -0.82 0.52 37.98
C LYS A 47 -1.45 -0.84 38.28
N PRO A 48 -0.78 -1.96 37.95
CA PRO A 48 -1.25 -3.28 38.35
C PRO A 48 -1.51 -3.38 39.86
N ARG A 49 -2.56 -4.11 40.24
CA ARG A 49 -2.97 -4.41 41.63
C ARG A 49 -3.53 -3.22 42.44
N LYS A 50 -3.53 -2.01 41.89
CA LYS A 50 -4.23 -0.85 42.44
C LYS A 50 -5.64 -0.75 41.84
N GLU A 51 -6.53 -0.08 42.57
CA GLU A 51 -7.84 0.31 42.04
C GLU A 51 -7.66 1.48 41.08
N PHE A 52 -8.35 1.44 39.95
CA PHE A 52 -8.37 2.50 38.95
C PHE A 52 -9.75 2.58 38.28
N CYS A 53 -10.05 3.71 37.65
CA CYS A 53 -11.26 3.89 36.85
C CYS A 53 -11.04 3.60 35.37
N PHE A 54 -12.09 3.11 34.71
CA PHE A 54 -12.12 2.95 33.26
C PHE A 54 -13.49 3.36 32.71
N PHE A 55 -13.52 3.76 31.44
CA PHE A 55 -14.68 4.35 30.78
C PHE A 55 -14.91 3.72 29.41
N LEU A 56 -16.13 3.22 29.18
CA LEU A 56 -16.56 2.75 27.88
C LEU A 56 -17.20 3.89 27.10
N ALA A 57 -16.76 4.13 25.86
CA ALA A 57 -17.52 4.97 24.94
C ALA A 57 -18.72 4.18 24.41
N ILE A 58 -19.90 4.78 24.46
CA ILE A 58 -21.13 4.23 23.92
C ILE A 58 -21.65 5.19 22.86
N GLU A 59 -21.92 4.67 21.67
CA GLU A 59 -22.57 5.38 20.58
C GLU A 59 -24.02 4.93 20.47
N ASN A 60 -24.94 5.80 20.88
CA ASN A 60 -26.38 5.54 20.84
C ASN A 60 -27.18 6.85 20.66
N CYS A 61 -28.45 6.72 20.27
CA CYS A 61 -29.37 7.86 20.11
C CYS A 61 -29.82 8.44 21.46
N GLN A 62 -29.84 7.63 22.53
CA GLN A 62 -30.22 8.04 23.89
C GLN A 62 -28.99 8.02 24.81
N VAL A 63 -28.69 9.18 25.40
CA VAL A 63 -27.56 9.33 26.34
C VAL A 63 -27.97 8.81 27.71
N GLY A 64 -27.14 7.93 28.27
CA GLY A 64 -27.29 7.41 29.62
C GLY A 64 -28.21 6.20 29.77
N GLU A 65 -28.77 5.70 28.67
CA GLU A 65 -29.45 4.41 28.63
C GLU A 65 -28.55 3.37 27.96
N LEU A 66 -28.20 2.32 28.71
CA LEU A 66 -27.38 1.23 28.23
C LEU A 66 -28.19 0.33 27.28
N PRO A 67 -27.77 0.14 26.02
CA PRO A 67 -28.41 -0.79 25.10
C PRO A 67 -28.59 -2.19 25.71
N THR A 68 -29.72 -2.83 25.43
CA THR A 68 -30.07 -4.14 26.00
C THR A 68 -29.03 -5.21 25.66
N GLU A 69 -28.40 -5.10 24.49
CA GLU A 69 -27.33 -5.96 24.01
C GLU A 69 -26.10 -5.92 24.93
N LEU A 70 -25.77 -4.73 25.47
CA LEU A 70 -24.65 -4.58 26.41
C LEU A 70 -24.98 -5.19 27.77
N GLN A 71 -26.20 -5.02 28.25
CA GLN A 71 -26.67 -5.58 29.52
C GLN A 71 -26.73 -7.11 29.50
N ALA A 72 -27.18 -7.68 28.38
CA ALA A 72 -27.31 -9.12 28.22
C ALA A 72 -25.97 -9.84 28.04
N SER A 73 -24.89 -9.13 27.70
CA SER A 73 -23.60 -9.74 27.31
C SER A 73 -22.40 -9.16 28.06
N LEU A 74 -21.97 -7.95 27.72
CA LEU A 74 -20.72 -7.35 28.18
C LEU A 74 -20.73 -7.04 29.68
N LEU A 75 -21.84 -6.50 30.20
CA LEU A 75 -21.95 -6.11 31.61
C LEU A 75 -22.03 -7.29 32.59
N LYS A 76 -22.05 -8.54 32.08
CA LYS A 76 -21.91 -9.75 32.90
C LYS A 76 -20.47 -10.01 33.34
N LEU A 77 -19.48 -9.36 32.73
CA LEU A 77 -18.08 -9.51 33.14
C LEU A 77 -17.86 -8.91 34.54
N SER A 78 -16.99 -9.55 35.32
CA SER A 78 -16.70 -9.15 36.72
C SER A 78 -16.14 -7.74 36.83
N CYS A 79 -15.54 -7.20 35.77
CA CYS A 79 -15.02 -5.84 35.75
C CYS A 79 -16.09 -4.73 35.76
N PHE A 80 -17.37 -5.04 35.52
CA PHE A 80 -18.46 -4.07 35.51
C PHE A 80 -19.27 -3.98 36.82
N GLN A 81 -18.85 -4.69 37.87
CA GLN A 81 -19.62 -4.80 39.11
C GLN A 81 -19.70 -3.49 39.92
N ARG A 82 -18.79 -2.54 39.70
CA ARG A 82 -18.69 -1.29 40.49
C ARG A 82 -18.79 -0.06 39.60
N PRO A 83 -20.00 0.36 39.20
CA PRO A 83 -20.19 1.59 38.44
C PRO A 83 -19.82 2.83 39.26
N ILE A 84 -19.33 3.88 38.60
CA ILE A 84 -19.13 5.20 39.21
C ILE A 84 -20.50 5.82 39.45
N THR A 85 -20.84 6.08 40.71
CA THR A 85 -22.15 6.62 41.10
C THR A 85 -22.27 8.12 40.76
N GLY A 86 -23.49 8.57 40.45
CA GLY A 86 -23.84 9.99 40.38
C GLY A 86 -23.97 10.60 38.98
N ASN A 87 -23.69 9.86 37.89
CA ASN A 87 -23.91 10.37 36.53
C ASN A 87 -24.34 9.25 35.56
N ARG A 88 -25.45 9.45 34.84
CA ARG A 88 -25.95 8.44 33.87
C ARG A 88 -25.13 8.38 32.59
N GLY A 89 -24.29 9.37 32.32
CA GLY A 89 -23.32 9.34 31.23
C GLY A 89 -22.37 10.54 31.31
N PHE A 90 -21.08 10.29 31.12
CA PHE A 90 -20.04 11.31 31.08
C PHE A 90 -19.80 11.80 29.65
N THR A 91 -19.44 13.06 29.49
CA THR A 91 -18.89 13.60 28.24
C THR A 91 -17.37 13.42 28.21
N TYR A 92 -16.77 13.53 27.01
CA TYR A 92 -15.32 13.43 26.91
C TYR A 92 -14.60 14.50 27.74
N GLU A 93 -15.07 15.75 27.73
CA GLU A 93 -14.46 16.85 28.48
C GLU A 93 -14.47 16.60 30.00
N GLN A 94 -15.46 15.86 30.52
CA GLN A 94 -15.51 15.48 31.93
C GLN A 94 -14.46 14.44 32.30
N ILE A 95 -14.16 13.49 31.41
CA ILE A 95 -13.22 12.39 31.71
C ILE A 95 -11.78 12.67 31.28
N LYS A 96 -11.58 13.59 30.32
CA LYS A 96 -10.28 13.99 29.75
C LYS A 96 -9.17 14.26 30.77
N PRO A 97 -9.40 14.93 31.93
CA PRO A 97 -8.33 15.10 32.91
C PRO A 97 -7.87 13.76 33.51
N MET A 98 -8.77 12.79 33.67
CA MET A 98 -8.55 11.52 34.38
C MET A 98 -7.99 10.40 33.51
N VAL A 99 -8.28 10.39 32.21
CA VAL A 99 -8.04 9.21 31.34
C VAL A 99 -6.87 9.35 30.37
N GLY A 100 -6.16 8.25 30.13
CA GLY A 100 -5.05 8.15 29.19
C GLY A 100 -5.48 8.04 27.72
N VAL A 101 -4.63 7.38 26.93
CA VAL A 101 -4.85 7.14 25.49
C VAL A 101 -6.15 6.34 25.28
N ALA A 102 -6.82 6.55 24.14
CA ALA A 102 -7.95 5.72 23.76
C ALA A 102 -7.46 4.35 23.29
N HIS A 103 -8.09 3.29 23.80
CA HIS A 103 -7.89 1.94 23.30
C HIS A 103 -9.05 1.63 22.34
N ASP A 104 -8.75 1.55 21.05
CA ASP A 104 -9.73 1.09 20.07
C ASP A 104 -10.01 -0.39 20.33
N VAL A 105 -11.29 -0.74 20.43
CA VAL A 105 -11.71 -2.12 20.73
C VAL A 105 -11.47 -3.05 19.53
N ARG A 106 -11.14 -2.50 18.36
CA ARG A 106 -10.74 -3.22 17.14
C ARG A 106 -9.23 -3.52 17.10
N ASP A 107 -8.42 -2.80 17.87
CA ASP A 107 -6.97 -2.94 17.90
C ASP A 107 -6.56 -4.06 18.89
N TYR A 108 -6.69 -5.33 18.47
CA TYR A 108 -6.16 -6.50 19.19
C TYR A 108 -4.63 -6.66 19.00
N THR A 109 -3.89 -5.58 18.93
CA THR A 109 -2.43 -5.64 19.13
C THR A 109 -2.18 -5.15 20.53
N SER A 110 -2.14 -6.07 21.50
CA SER A 110 -1.43 -5.81 22.75
C SER A 110 -0.07 -5.24 22.36
N PRO A 111 0.30 -4.00 22.74
CA PRO A 111 1.68 -3.58 22.60
C PRO A 111 2.45 -4.46 23.56
N ILE A 112 3.04 -5.54 23.03
CA ILE A 112 4.16 -6.21 23.70
C ILE A 112 5.10 -5.07 24.08
N PRO A 113 5.42 -4.87 25.37
CA PRO A 113 6.35 -3.84 25.75
C PRO A 113 7.69 -4.21 25.11
N TYR A 114 7.93 -3.62 23.95
CA TYR A 114 9.19 -3.67 23.28
C TYR A 114 10.15 -2.92 24.19
N GLU A 115 11.05 -3.65 24.83
CA GLU A 115 12.35 -3.06 25.11
C GLU A 115 12.84 -2.47 23.80
N LEU A 116 13.07 -1.16 23.80
CA LEU A 116 13.61 -0.41 22.68
C LEU A 116 15.04 -0.91 22.46
N ARG A 117 15.18 -2.10 21.86
CA ARG A 117 16.43 -2.58 21.30
C ARG A 117 16.69 -1.71 20.09
N GLN A 118 17.55 -0.72 20.34
CA GLN A 118 18.37 0.06 19.41
C GLN A 118 17.68 0.53 18.14
N ASN A 119 17.67 1.85 17.92
CA ASN A 119 17.25 2.51 16.67
C ASN A 119 17.70 1.72 15.42
N LEU A 120 16.85 0.81 14.95
CA LEU A 120 16.96 0.23 13.63
C LEU A 120 16.66 1.37 12.69
N SER A 121 17.62 1.65 11.82
CA SER A 121 17.49 2.62 10.75
C SER A 121 16.11 2.48 10.09
N ALA A 122 15.30 3.55 10.12
CA ALA A 122 14.02 3.56 9.41
C ALA A 122 14.30 3.34 7.92
N GLU A 123 14.13 2.11 7.45
CA GLU A 123 14.31 1.75 6.04
C GLU A 123 13.19 2.39 5.22
N ASN A 124 13.54 3.27 4.28
CA ASN A 124 12.59 3.88 3.35
C ASN A 124 12.22 2.87 2.24
N PRO A 125 10.92 2.52 2.04
CA PRO A 125 10.48 1.53 1.05
C PRO A 125 10.63 1.99 -0.40
N PHE A 126 10.88 3.28 -0.63
CA PHE A 126 11.16 3.82 -1.97
C PHE A 126 12.62 3.64 -2.40
N GLU A 127 13.52 3.24 -1.50
CA GLU A 127 14.93 2.96 -1.82
C GLU A 127 15.11 1.58 -2.46
N LEU A 128 15.36 1.54 -3.77
CA LEU A 128 15.70 0.32 -4.50
C LEU A 128 17.18 0.38 -4.90
N THR A 129 17.94 -0.67 -4.62
CA THR A 129 19.28 -0.88 -5.22
C THR A 129 19.10 -1.42 -6.64
N GLU A 130 19.85 -0.94 -7.63
CA GLU A 130 19.90 -1.57 -8.95
C GLU A 130 20.40 -3.01 -8.82
N LEU A 131 19.71 -3.99 -9.43
CA LEU A 131 20.31 -5.31 -9.67
C LEU A 131 20.47 -5.50 -11.17
N HIS A 132 21.66 -5.94 -11.54
CA HIS A 132 21.92 -6.67 -12.76
C HIS A 132 21.00 -7.91 -12.77
N SER A 133 20.35 -8.15 -13.90
CA SER A 133 19.49 -9.30 -14.23
C SER A 133 19.66 -10.50 -13.29
N ILE A 134 18.64 -10.79 -12.48
CA ILE A 134 18.57 -12.04 -11.74
C ILE A 134 18.23 -13.14 -12.75
N ASN A 135 19.25 -13.87 -13.20
CA ASN A 135 19.09 -15.12 -13.94
C ASN A 135 18.55 -16.16 -12.96
N HIS A 136 17.22 -16.30 -12.88
CA HIS A 136 16.63 -17.48 -12.28
C HIS A 136 16.71 -18.63 -13.27
N SER A 137 17.16 -19.80 -12.81
CA SER A 137 17.03 -21.05 -13.55
C SER A 137 15.56 -21.36 -13.80
N ASP A 138 15.23 -21.80 -15.02
CA ASP A 138 13.86 -22.02 -15.52
C ASP A 138 13.01 -23.04 -14.71
N ALA A 139 13.58 -23.72 -13.71
CA ALA A 139 12.88 -24.72 -12.92
C ALA A 139 12.24 -24.19 -11.61
N ASP A 140 12.70 -23.04 -11.08
CA ASP A 140 12.28 -22.57 -9.74
C ASP A 140 11.19 -21.48 -9.75
N TRP A 141 10.83 -20.94 -10.92
CA TRP A 141 9.90 -19.81 -11.01
C TRP A 141 8.45 -20.18 -10.66
N VAL A 142 8.03 -21.43 -10.90
CA VAL A 142 6.67 -21.90 -10.56
C VAL A 142 6.44 -21.86 -9.04
N LYS A 143 7.42 -22.31 -8.26
CA LYS A 143 7.37 -22.28 -6.80
C LYS A 143 7.38 -20.85 -6.26
N SER A 144 8.20 -19.98 -6.84
CA SER A 144 8.19 -18.55 -6.52
C SER A 144 6.85 -17.88 -6.83
N SER A 145 6.18 -18.28 -7.92
CA SER A 145 4.87 -17.76 -8.28
C SER A 145 3.78 -18.24 -7.30
N GLN A 146 3.85 -19.50 -6.86
CA GLN A 146 2.94 -20.04 -5.84
C GLN A 146 3.11 -19.36 -4.47
N ASN A 147 4.35 -19.11 -4.04
CA ASN A 147 4.61 -18.37 -2.81
C ASN A 147 4.09 -16.92 -2.91
N SER A 148 4.23 -16.29 -4.08
CA SER A 148 3.69 -14.97 -4.34
C SER A 148 2.15 -14.96 -4.27
N ASP A 149 1.48 -15.97 -4.84
CA ASP A 149 0.02 -16.09 -4.78
C ASP A 149 -0.48 -16.31 -3.35
N ARG A 150 0.17 -17.19 -2.58
CA ARG A 150 -0.11 -17.38 -1.15
C ARG A 150 0.06 -16.09 -0.35
N PHE A 151 1.11 -15.33 -0.67
CA PHE A 151 1.33 -14.03 -0.04
C PHE A 151 0.20 -13.05 -0.36
N LEU A 152 -0.28 -13.01 -1.61
CA LEU A 152 -1.41 -12.18 -1.98
C LEU A 152 -2.71 -12.59 -1.25
N TYR A 153 -2.98 -13.89 -1.06
CA TYR A 153 -4.14 -14.32 -0.25
C TYR A 153 -4.02 -13.86 1.20
N TRP A 154 -2.84 -13.96 1.79
CA TRP A 154 -2.58 -13.49 3.15
C TRP A 154 -2.81 -11.98 3.28
N LEU A 155 -2.24 -11.19 2.36
CA LEU A 155 -2.43 -9.74 2.29
C LEU A 155 -3.91 -9.38 2.09
N SER A 156 -4.61 -10.12 1.24
CA SER A 156 -6.03 -9.89 0.95
C SER A 156 -6.90 -10.13 2.19
N THR A 157 -6.56 -11.15 2.98
CA THR A 157 -7.26 -11.48 4.23
C THR A 157 -7.07 -10.39 5.29
N LEU A 158 -5.86 -9.83 5.39
CA LEU A 158 -5.60 -8.73 6.32
C LEU A 158 -6.18 -7.39 5.85
N GLY A 159 -6.16 -7.14 4.54
CA GLY A 159 -6.67 -5.91 3.92
C GLY A 159 -5.78 -4.68 4.09
N ASN A 160 -5.01 -4.54 5.17
CA ASN A 160 -4.02 -3.48 5.36
C ASN A 160 -2.98 -3.83 6.44
N GLY A 161 -1.92 -3.04 6.53
CA GLY A 161 -0.89 -3.19 7.57
C GLY A 161 0.22 -2.14 7.49
N SER A 162 1.24 -2.31 8.32
CA SER A 162 2.45 -1.48 8.30
C SER A 162 3.53 -2.06 7.39
N TRP A 163 4.52 -1.27 7.02
CA TRP A 163 5.69 -1.74 6.28
C TRP A 163 6.41 -2.89 7.00
N GLU A 164 6.54 -2.82 8.32
CA GLU A 164 7.18 -3.87 9.12
C GLU A 164 6.37 -5.18 9.08
N SER A 165 5.03 -5.10 9.09
CA SER A 165 4.20 -6.30 8.96
C SER A 165 4.34 -6.95 7.57
N PHE A 166 4.49 -6.13 6.53
CA PHE A 166 4.76 -6.60 5.18
C PHE A 166 6.12 -7.32 5.09
N GLN A 167 7.18 -6.73 5.62
CA GLN A 167 8.53 -7.31 5.64
C GLN A 167 8.58 -8.63 6.42
N LYS A 168 7.96 -8.68 7.62
CA LYS A 168 7.89 -9.91 8.43
C LYS A 168 7.24 -11.05 7.67
N SER A 169 6.18 -10.77 6.92
CA SER A 169 5.48 -11.80 6.15
C SER A 169 6.22 -12.24 4.91
N CYS A 170 6.94 -11.33 4.23
CA CYS A 170 7.89 -11.71 3.19
C CYS A 170 8.93 -12.70 3.74
N ASN A 171 9.53 -12.37 4.90
CA ASN A 171 10.52 -13.23 5.55
C ASN A 171 9.94 -14.60 5.93
N ALA A 172 8.72 -14.64 6.48
CA ALA A 172 8.05 -15.89 6.83
C ALA A 172 7.79 -16.80 5.61
N LEU A 173 7.54 -16.21 4.44
CA LEU A 173 7.34 -16.91 3.17
C LEU A 173 8.64 -17.06 2.36
N GLN A 174 9.79 -16.71 2.93
CA GLN A 174 11.11 -16.75 2.28
C GLN A 174 11.18 -15.93 0.98
N LEU A 175 10.34 -14.89 0.88
CA LEU A 175 10.30 -13.98 -0.24
C LEU A 175 11.37 -12.89 -0.06
N GLN A 176 12.32 -12.85 -0.97
CA GLN A 176 13.42 -11.89 -0.95
C GLN A 176 12.99 -10.54 -1.55
N GLU A 177 13.71 -9.48 -1.19
CA GLU A 177 13.49 -8.11 -1.70
C GLU A 177 12.06 -7.55 -1.49
N PRO A 178 11.58 -7.39 -0.24
CA PRO A 178 10.22 -6.92 0.06
C PRO A 178 9.81 -5.64 -0.68
N LYS A 179 10.73 -4.68 -0.87
CA LYS A 179 10.45 -3.42 -1.56
C LYS A 179 10.06 -3.63 -3.03
N ARG A 180 10.75 -4.55 -3.70
CA ARG A 180 10.42 -4.92 -5.09
C ARG A 180 9.12 -5.70 -5.16
N ILE A 181 8.82 -6.54 -4.16
CA ILE A 181 7.54 -7.24 -4.09
C ILE A 181 6.39 -6.24 -3.94
N LEU A 182 6.49 -5.31 -2.99
CA LEU A 182 5.51 -4.24 -2.82
C LEU A 182 5.29 -3.49 -4.13
N ARG A 183 6.38 -3.07 -4.78
CA ARG A 183 6.33 -2.40 -6.08
C ARG A 183 5.58 -3.20 -7.15
N ARG A 184 5.90 -4.49 -7.31
CA ARG A 184 5.23 -5.38 -8.28
C ARG A 184 3.73 -5.51 -7.98
N LEU A 185 3.36 -5.66 -6.71
CA LEU A 185 1.96 -5.74 -6.30
C LEU A 185 1.20 -4.42 -6.54
N ARG A 186 1.85 -3.26 -6.39
CA ARG A 186 1.27 -1.95 -6.73
C ARG A 186 1.09 -1.78 -8.24
N LEU A 187 2.09 -2.16 -9.04
CA LEU A 187 2.00 -2.16 -10.51
C LEU A 187 0.85 -3.05 -11.02
N LEU A 188 0.66 -4.22 -10.41
CA LEU A 188 -0.42 -5.15 -10.75
C LEU A 188 -1.80 -4.72 -10.19
N GLY A 189 -1.85 -3.60 -9.45
CA GLY A 189 -3.09 -3.08 -8.87
C GLY A 189 -3.65 -3.94 -7.72
N HIS A 190 -2.80 -4.71 -7.04
CA HIS A 190 -3.20 -5.49 -5.86
C HIS A 190 -3.14 -4.68 -4.57
N LEU A 191 -2.17 -3.78 -4.46
CA LEU A 191 -1.92 -2.99 -3.26
C LEU A 191 -1.76 -1.50 -3.58
N GLU A 192 -1.94 -0.69 -2.55
CA GLU A 192 -1.47 0.69 -2.46
C GLU A 192 -0.59 0.86 -1.22
N SER A 193 0.21 1.92 -1.20
CA SER A 193 0.98 2.34 -0.03
C SER A 193 0.59 3.77 0.37
N SER A 194 0.76 4.10 1.65
CA SER A 194 0.67 5.49 2.09
C SER A 194 1.75 6.35 1.43
N LEU A 195 1.54 7.67 1.42
CA LEU A 195 2.48 8.63 0.81
C LEU A 195 3.87 8.60 1.44
N ASP A 196 3.96 8.23 2.71
CA ASP A 196 5.21 8.06 3.45
C ASP A 196 5.76 6.62 3.39
N GLY A 197 5.04 5.70 2.74
CA GLY A 197 5.38 4.29 2.62
C GLY A 197 5.25 3.49 3.91
N SER A 198 4.82 4.09 5.02
CA SER A 198 4.75 3.42 6.33
C SER A 198 3.62 2.39 6.43
N LYS A 199 2.62 2.48 5.56
CA LYS A 199 1.46 1.60 5.53
C LYS A 199 1.17 1.08 4.13
N TRP A 200 0.54 -0.08 4.06
CA TRP A 200 0.01 -0.66 2.84
C TRP A 200 -1.48 -1.01 3.02
N SER A 201 -2.22 -1.00 1.93
CA SER A 201 -3.61 -1.47 1.89
C SER A 201 -3.87 -2.27 0.62
N ALA A 202 -4.59 -3.37 0.74
CA ALA A 202 -5.06 -4.12 -0.42
C ALA A 202 -6.15 -3.34 -1.14
N ALA A 203 -6.03 -3.26 -2.47
CA ALA A 203 -7.05 -2.67 -3.31
C ALA A 203 -8.27 -3.60 -3.38
N PRO A 204 -9.51 -3.09 -3.48
CA PRO A 204 -10.69 -3.95 -3.64
C PRO A 204 -10.58 -4.82 -4.89
N SER A 205 -11.13 -6.04 -4.83
CA SER A 205 -11.23 -6.92 -5.99
C SER A 205 -11.88 -6.17 -7.15
N SER A 206 -11.22 -6.15 -8.31
CA SER A 206 -11.67 -5.32 -9.44
C SER A 206 -11.47 -6.03 -10.78
N PHE A 207 -12.46 -5.92 -11.66
CA PHE A 207 -12.31 -6.25 -13.07
C PHE A 207 -11.71 -5.06 -13.81
N VAL A 208 -10.55 -5.29 -14.43
CA VAL A 208 -9.90 -4.32 -15.31
C VAL A 208 -9.98 -4.83 -16.73
N LYS A 209 -10.61 -4.06 -17.62
CA LYS A 209 -10.78 -4.43 -19.04
C LYS A 209 -9.43 -4.32 -19.76
N ILE A 210 -9.06 -5.35 -20.50
CA ILE A 210 -7.87 -5.36 -21.34
C ILE A 210 -8.24 -5.14 -22.81
N ASN A 211 -7.31 -4.62 -23.61
CA ASN A 211 -7.55 -4.29 -25.02
C ASN A 211 -7.54 -5.55 -25.90
N SER A 212 -8.63 -6.32 -25.87
CA SER A 212 -8.87 -7.49 -26.72
C SER A 212 -10.14 -7.31 -27.55
N ASN A 213 -10.30 -8.15 -28.57
CA ASN A 213 -11.53 -8.20 -29.38
C ASN A 213 -12.71 -8.84 -28.60
N ASN A 214 -12.41 -9.49 -27.47
CA ASN A 214 -13.38 -10.16 -26.61
C ASN A 214 -13.70 -9.28 -25.38
N THR A 215 -14.71 -9.67 -24.61
CA THR A 215 -14.97 -9.07 -23.30
C THR A 215 -14.04 -9.66 -22.23
N GLU A 216 -12.73 -9.49 -22.43
CA GLU A 216 -11.70 -10.00 -21.52
C GLU A 216 -11.33 -8.96 -20.45
N PHE A 217 -11.16 -9.46 -19.23
CA PHE A 217 -10.81 -8.70 -18.05
C PHE A 217 -9.70 -9.42 -17.29
N ILE A 218 -8.92 -8.67 -16.52
CA ILE A 218 -8.03 -9.20 -15.49
C ILE A 218 -8.61 -8.92 -14.11
N LEU A 219 -8.38 -9.83 -13.17
CA LEU A 219 -8.74 -9.66 -11.76
C LEU A 219 -7.60 -9.00 -10.98
N CYS A 220 -7.78 -7.74 -10.60
CA CYS A 220 -6.86 -6.97 -9.75
C CYS A 220 -7.40 -6.88 -8.31
N GLY A 221 -6.59 -6.31 -7.42
CA GLY A 221 -6.95 -6.11 -6.01
C GLY A 221 -6.87 -7.37 -5.16
N GLN A 222 -7.71 -7.41 -4.14
CA GLN A 222 -7.87 -8.52 -3.22
C GLN A 222 -8.26 -9.80 -3.98
N ARG A 223 -7.75 -10.93 -3.49
CA ARG A 223 -8.11 -12.25 -4.00
C ARG A 223 -8.36 -13.21 -2.84
N SER A 224 -9.29 -14.13 -3.06
CA SER A 224 -9.49 -15.26 -2.16
C SER A 224 -9.86 -16.50 -2.97
N MET A 225 -9.50 -17.67 -2.45
CA MET A 225 -9.88 -18.94 -3.06
C MET A 225 -11.41 -19.09 -3.15
N ASN A 226 -12.15 -18.55 -2.17
CA ASN A 226 -13.60 -18.58 -2.18
C ASN A 226 -14.18 -17.74 -3.33
N LEU A 227 -13.64 -16.54 -3.57
CA LEU A 227 -14.08 -15.70 -4.68
C LEU A 227 -13.89 -16.39 -6.03
N LEU A 228 -12.72 -17.01 -6.25
CA LEU A 228 -12.43 -17.69 -7.52
C LEU A 228 -13.36 -18.88 -7.75
N LYS A 229 -13.62 -19.69 -6.71
CA LYS A 229 -14.59 -20.79 -6.78
C LYS A 229 -15.99 -20.31 -7.08
N GLN A 230 -16.43 -19.24 -6.42
CA GLN A 230 -17.75 -18.67 -6.64
C GLN A 230 -17.92 -18.13 -8.08
N LEU A 231 -16.87 -17.53 -8.65
CA LEU A 231 -16.88 -17.10 -10.05
C LEU A 231 -16.97 -18.29 -11.01
N GLU A 232 -16.23 -19.37 -10.73
CA GLU A 232 -16.28 -20.62 -11.51
C GLU A 232 -17.66 -21.28 -11.45
N GLU A 233 -18.27 -21.36 -10.26
CA GLU A 233 -19.64 -21.86 -10.05
C GLU A 233 -20.69 -20.99 -10.77
N TYR A 234 -20.41 -19.70 -10.92
CA TYR A 234 -21.24 -18.78 -11.71
C TYR A 234 -21.04 -18.92 -13.24
N GLY A 235 -20.14 -19.81 -13.67
CA GLY A 235 -19.84 -20.07 -15.08
C GLY A 235 -18.76 -19.16 -15.69
N ILE A 236 -18.01 -18.42 -14.88
CA ILE A 236 -16.90 -17.57 -15.35
C ILE A 236 -15.61 -18.38 -15.30
N VAL A 237 -15.10 -18.74 -16.47
CA VAL A 237 -13.85 -19.49 -16.59
C VAL A 237 -12.66 -18.55 -16.42
N ALA A 238 -11.79 -18.89 -15.48
CA ALA A 238 -10.54 -18.18 -15.26
C ALA A 238 -9.37 -18.83 -16.00
N SER A 239 -8.70 -18.07 -16.85
CA SER A 239 -7.39 -18.41 -17.38
C SER A 239 -6.32 -17.86 -16.44
N ILE A 240 -5.38 -18.70 -16.03
CA ILE A 240 -4.28 -18.33 -15.14
C ILE A 240 -3.01 -18.29 -15.96
N THR A 241 -2.41 -17.11 -16.07
CA THR A 241 -1.13 -16.92 -16.74
C THR A 241 -0.10 -16.45 -15.73
N HIS A 242 1.01 -17.17 -15.61
CA HIS A 242 2.08 -16.77 -14.69
C HIS A 242 2.78 -15.49 -15.17
N GLN A 243 3.29 -14.72 -14.21
CA GLN A 243 4.12 -13.57 -14.52
C GLN A 243 5.42 -14.06 -15.18
N PRO A 244 5.99 -13.34 -16.16
CA PRO A 244 7.08 -13.87 -16.99
C PRO A 244 8.33 -14.35 -16.24
N ARG A 245 8.54 -13.86 -15.02
CA ARG A 245 9.66 -14.24 -14.15
C ARG A 245 9.25 -15.04 -12.91
N GLY A 246 7.98 -15.44 -12.81
CA GLY A 246 7.40 -16.12 -11.63
C GLY A 246 7.50 -15.32 -10.33
N GLU A 247 7.77 -14.03 -10.42
CA GLU A 247 8.22 -13.21 -9.29
C GLU A 247 7.09 -12.36 -8.68
N ALA A 248 5.85 -12.67 -9.05
CA ALA A 248 4.63 -12.04 -8.57
C ALA A 248 3.45 -13.02 -8.74
N PRO A 249 2.30 -12.73 -8.10
CA PRO A 249 1.10 -13.56 -8.25
C PRO A 249 0.70 -13.69 -9.73
N PRO A 250 0.16 -14.83 -10.14
CA PRO A 250 -0.25 -15.02 -11.53
C PRO A 250 -1.33 -14.02 -11.94
N CYS A 251 -1.36 -13.67 -13.22
CA CYS A 251 -2.46 -12.94 -13.83
C CYS A 251 -3.66 -13.87 -13.95
N ILE A 252 -4.83 -13.42 -13.47
CA ILE A 252 -6.09 -14.13 -13.62
C ILE A 252 -6.90 -13.37 -14.66
N GLN A 253 -7.07 -13.98 -15.82
CA GLN A 253 -7.86 -13.47 -16.93
C GLN A 253 -9.24 -14.13 -16.93
N LEU A 254 -10.26 -13.33 -17.21
CA LEU A 254 -11.66 -13.72 -17.15
C LEU A 254 -12.36 -13.23 -18.42
N VAL A 255 -13.18 -14.08 -19.03
CA VAL A 255 -14.09 -13.66 -20.10
C VAL A 255 -15.44 -13.36 -19.48
N VAL A 256 -15.86 -12.09 -19.53
CA VAL A 256 -17.03 -11.60 -18.80
C VAL A 256 -17.95 -10.81 -19.72
N ASN A 257 -19.08 -11.39 -20.12
CA ASN A 257 -20.03 -10.75 -21.05
C ASN A 257 -20.76 -9.53 -20.44
N ASN A 258 -21.08 -9.58 -19.14
CA ASN A 258 -21.77 -8.49 -18.44
C ASN A 258 -21.11 -8.23 -17.08
N PRO A 259 -20.01 -7.44 -17.04
CA PRO A 259 -19.24 -7.21 -15.82
C PRO A 259 -20.05 -6.49 -14.74
N ASP A 260 -21.02 -5.65 -15.11
CA ASP A 260 -21.86 -4.92 -14.16
C ASP A 260 -22.85 -5.85 -13.45
N ALA A 261 -23.42 -6.82 -14.16
CA ALA A 261 -24.29 -7.83 -13.53
C ALA A 261 -23.53 -8.70 -12.52
N ILE A 262 -22.25 -9.01 -12.80
CA ILE A 262 -21.41 -9.78 -11.88
C ILE A 262 -20.98 -8.92 -10.69
N ALA A 263 -20.63 -7.66 -10.92
CA ALA A 263 -20.32 -6.70 -9.86
C ALA A 263 -21.49 -6.48 -8.88
N ASN A 264 -22.74 -6.74 -9.30
CA ASN A 264 -23.90 -6.70 -8.41
C ASN A 264 -24.05 -7.95 -7.52
N ASN A 265 -23.49 -9.09 -7.95
CA ASN A 265 -23.59 -10.37 -7.22
C ASN A 265 -22.35 -10.67 -6.37
N PHE A 266 -21.22 -10.06 -6.69
CA PHE A 266 -19.94 -10.26 -6.01
C PHE A 266 -19.37 -8.92 -5.54
N PRO A 267 -18.54 -8.90 -4.49
CA PRO A 267 -17.82 -7.71 -4.05
C PRO A 267 -16.65 -7.40 -5.00
N ILE A 268 -16.94 -7.23 -6.29
CA ILE A 268 -15.97 -6.91 -7.34
C ILE A 268 -16.39 -5.61 -8.02
N ILE A 269 -15.45 -4.68 -8.16
CA ILE A 269 -15.68 -3.41 -8.85
C ILE A 269 -15.38 -3.59 -10.34
N ASN A 270 -16.29 -3.16 -11.21
CA ASN A 270 -15.96 -2.98 -12.63
C ASN A 270 -15.18 -1.67 -12.81
N ALA A 271 -13.86 -1.75 -13.00
CA ALA A 271 -12.99 -0.58 -13.15
C ALA A 271 -12.88 -0.08 -14.60
N GLY A 272 -13.33 -0.89 -15.57
CA GLY A 272 -13.25 -0.58 -17.00
C GLY A 272 -11.81 -0.55 -17.55
N GLU A 273 -11.57 0.27 -18.56
CA GLU A 273 -10.27 0.41 -19.24
C GLU A 273 -9.30 1.29 -18.45
N VAL A 274 -8.74 0.74 -17.37
CA VAL A 274 -7.91 1.51 -16.42
C VAL A 274 -6.62 2.04 -17.07
N SER A 275 -5.98 1.30 -17.97
CA SER A 275 -4.77 1.74 -18.67
C SER A 275 -5.00 3.04 -19.46
N THR A 276 -6.07 3.09 -20.26
CA THR A 276 -6.50 4.28 -21.02
C THR A 276 -6.86 5.43 -20.08
N ARG A 277 -7.66 5.17 -19.04
CA ARG A 277 -8.06 6.20 -18.07
C ARG A 277 -6.84 6.80 -17.35
N LEU A 278 -5.88 5.97 -16.93
CA LEU A 278 -4.63 6.44 -16.33
C LEU A 278 -3.84 7.29 -17.32
N ALA A 279 -3.66 6.83 -18.56
CA ALA A 279 -2.97 7.61 -19.59
C ALA A 279 -3.61 9.00 -19.80
N GLN A 280 -4.93 9.10 -19.70
CA GLN A 280 -5.64 10.37 -19.80
C GLN A 280 -5.46 11.29 -18.58
N ILE A 281 -5.55 10.76 -17.36
CA ILE A 281 -5.53 11.59 -16.13
C ILE A 281 -4.14 11.88 -15.56
N LEU A 282 -3.13 11.07 -15.89
CA LEU A 282 -1.79 11.25 -15.33
C LEU A 282 -1.21 12.61 -15.74
N PRO A 283 -0.47 13.31 -14.87
CA PRO A 283 0.11 14.60 -15.20
C PRO A 283 1.20 14.50 -16.29
N ASP A 284 1.56 15.63 -16.90
CA ASP A 284 2.84 15.75 -17.61
C ASP A 284 4.01 15.73 -16.61
N ILE A 285 5.25 15.60 -17.11
CA ILE A 285 6.44 15.44 -16.28
C ILE A 285 6.67 16.61 -15.32
N ALA A 286 6.40 17.85 -15.76
CA ALA A 286 6.58 19.04 -14.96
C ALA A 286 5.57 19.10 -13.81
N THR A 287 4.30 18.84 -14.11
CA THR A 287 3.21 18.79 -13.14
C THR A 287 3.40 17.62 -12.18
N TRP A 288 3.87 16.47 -12.66
CA TRP A 288 4.19 15.31 -11.83
C TRP A 288 5.27 15.62 -10.80
N GLN A 289 6.38 16.23 -11.23
CA GLN A 289 7.46 16.64 -10.33
C GLN A 289 6.96 17.60 -9.23
N GLN A 290 6.10 18.56 -9.58
CA GLN A 290 5.50 19.49 -8.61
C GLN A 290 4.61 18.77 -7.58
N ASN A 291 3.98 17.67 -7.99
CA ASN A 291 3.14 16.85 -7.12
C ASN A 291 3.93 15.86 -6.26
N LEU A 292 5.26 15.72 -6.46
CA LEU A 292 6.09 14.91 -5.58
C LEU A 292 6.12 15.49 -4.17
N ARG A 293 6.13 14.60 -3.18
CA ARG A 293 6.11 14.98 -1.77
C ARG A 293 7.32 15.82 -1.43
N ASN A 294 7.09 17.08 -1.05
CA ASN A 294 8.15 17.94 -0.53
C ASN A 294 8.59 17.46 0.85
N MET A 295 9.89 17.31 1.05
CA MET A 295 10.53 16.93 2.30
C MET A 295 10.98 18.20 3.04
N PRO A 296 10.30 18.57 4.14
CA PRO A 296 10.65 19.76 4.88
C PRO A 296 11.92 19.53 5.72
N VAL A 297 12.69 20.60 5.95
CA VAL A 297 13.78 20.66 6.96
C VAL A 297 14.90 19.65 6.71
N ILE A 298 15.55 19.75 5.55
CA ILE A 298 16.86 19.11 5.33
C ILE A 298 17.96 20.13 5.67
N VAL A 299 18.89 19.75 6.54
CA VAL A 299 20.08 20.55 6.89
C VAL A 299 21.27 19.92 6.18
N PRO A 300 21.70 20.42 5.01
CA PRO A 300 22.65 19.70 4.16
C PRO A 300 24.00 19.41 4.80
N SER A 301 24.44 20.25 5.74
CA SER A 301 25.72 20.10 6.45
C SER A 301 25.79 18.90 7.40
N ARG A 302 24.69 18.20 7.65
CA ARG A 302 24.65 17.01 8.53
C ARG A 302 24.78 15.69 7.80
N TRP A 303 24.98 15.71 6.48
CA TRP A 303 24.90 14.53 5.64
C TRP A 303 26.06 14.42 4.69
N GLU A 304 26.46 13.19 4.39
CA GLU A 304 27.27 12.88 3.22
C GLU A 304 26.34 12.75 2.01
N TRP A 305 26.73 13.36 0.90
CA TRP A 305 25.92 13.43 -0.31
C TRP A 305 26.56 12.65 -1.45
N LYS A 306 25.72 11.97 -2.22
CA LYS A 306 26.09 11.49 -3.55
C LYS A 306 25.13 12.02 -4.58
N HIS A 307 25.64 12.42 -5.73
CA HIS A 307 24.88 12.88 -6.88
C HIS A 307 24.81 11.78 -7.94
N PHE A 308 23.64 11.58 -8.52
CA PHE A 308 23.47 10.69 -9.65
C PHE A 308 23.98 11.37 -10.93
N ASP A 309 24.98 10.81 -11.59
CA ASP A 309 25.59 11.41 -12.80
C ASP A 309 24.85 11.05 -14.10
N GLY A 310 23.94 10.08 -14.05
CA GLY A 310 23.27 9.49 -15.22
C GLY A 310 23.44 7.98 -15.31
N ASP A 311 24.46 7.43 -14.66
CA ASP A 311 24.72 6.00 -14.57
C ASP A 311 24.81 5.53 -13.11
N ASP A 312 25.59 6.21 -12.26
CA ASP A 312 25.82 5.83 -10.85
C ASP A 312 25.82 7.05 -9.91
N PHE A 313 25.96 6.80 -8.61
CA PHE A 313 26.05 7.81 -7.56
C PHE A 313 27.50 8.13 -7.18
N GLU A 314 27.94 9.34 -7.51
CA GLU A 314 29.26 9.85 -7.17
C GLU A 314 29.22 10.73 -5.91
N ILE A 315 30.23 10.62 -5.04
CA ILE A 315 30.33 11.47 -3.85
C ILE A 315 30.43 12.93 -4.28
N CYS A 316 29.60 13.79 -3.69
CA CYS A 316 29.57 15.21 -3.99
C CYS A 316 29.61 16.08 -2.73
N GLY A 317 29.84 17.39 -2.94
CA GLY A 317 29.67 18.39 -1.89
C GLY A 317 28.20 18.65 -1.57
N ILE A 318 27.92 19.81 -0.98
CA ILE A 318 26.55 20.25 -0.71
C ILE A 318 25.79 20.36 -2.06
N PRO A 319 24.61 19.72 -2.19
CA PRO A 319 23.78 19.80 -3.39
C PRO A 319 23.47 21.24 -3.78
N HIS A 320 23.68 21.57 -5.05
CA HIS A 320 23.48 22.93 -5.60
C HIS A 320 22.90 22.94 -7.01
N GLU A 321 22.74 21.77 -7.65
CA GLU A 321 22.21 21.63 -9.00
C GLU A 321 20.96 20.74 -8.97
N THR A 322 20.05 20.93 -9.94
CA THR A 322 18.85 20.10 -10.02
C THR A 322 19.23 18.66 -10.38
N GLY A 323 18.83 17.69 -9.56
CA GLY A 323 19.25 16.30 -9.76
C GLY A 323 18.77 15.34 -8.69
N MET A 324 19.13 14.07 -8.86
CA MET A 324 18.84 13.01 -7.88
C MET A 324 20.05 12.82 -6.97
N TYR A 325 19.81 12.78 -5.67
CA TYR A 325 20.84 12.67 -4.65
C TYR A 325 20.54 11.59 -3.62
N GLN A 326 21.58 10.94 -3.14
CA GLN A 326 21.55 10.10 -1.95
C GLN A 326 22.05 10.87 -0.74
N MET A 327 21.30 10.77 0.35
CA MET A 327 21.60 11.34 1.66
C MET A 327 22.01 10.21 2.61
N CYS A 328 23.29 10.21 3.00
CA CYS A 328 23.89 9.21 3.88
C CYS A 328 24.18 9.81 5.26
N ASP A 329 23.91 9.05 6.32
CA ASP A 329 24.25 9.46 7.69
C ASP A 329 25.76 9.37 7.98
N GLU A 330 26.18 9.76 9.18
CA GLU A 330 27.58 9.69 9.65
C GLU A 330 28.18 8.27 9.57
N ASN A 331 27.35 7.24 9.61
CA ASN A 331 27.76 5.84 9.47
C ASN A 331 27.72 5.36 8.01
N ARG A 332 27.53 6.27 7.06
CA ARG A 332 27.38 6.01 5.62
C ARG A 332 26.20 5.12 5.26
N ASN A 333 25.21 5.02 6.14
CA ASN A 333 23.98 4.33 5.81
C ASN A 333 23.12 5.24 4.94
N LEU A 334 22.69 4.72 3.79
CA LEU A 334 21.72 5.38 2.93
C LEU A 334 20.42 5.57 3.71
N ARG A 335 20.00 6.84 3.89
CA ARG A 335 18.74 7.19 4.55
C ARG A 335 17.66 7.53 3.55
N TYR A 336 18.00 8.33 2.55
CA TYR A 336 17.06 8.79 1.54
C TYR A 336 17.74 8.97 0.19
N THR A 337 16.98 8.68 -0.86
CA THR A 337 17.19 9.11 -2.23
C THR A 337 16.11 10.12 -2.54
N LEU A 338 16.52 11.32 -2.92
CA LEU A 338 15.65 12.47 -3.11
C LEU A 338 15.99 13.15 -4.43
N PHE A 339 15.04 13.94 -4.94
CA PHE A 339 15.28 14.84 -6.06
C PHE A 339 15.35 16.27 -5.55
N TYR A 340 16.46 16.96 -5.81
CA TYR A 340 16.65 18.37 -5.48
C TYR A 340 16.25 19.22 -6.67
N ASN A 341 15.44 20.25 -6.43
CA ASN A 341 15.10 21.26 -7.43
C ASN A 341 15.78 22.58 -7.06
N GLN A 342 16.78 22.98 -7.84
CA GLN A 342 17.56 24.20 -7.60
C GLN A 342 16.71 25.47 -7.73
N ASN A 343 15.75 25.49 -8.67
CA ASN A 343 14.94 26.68 -8.94
C ASN A 343 14.02 27.04 -7.78
N THR A 344 13.49 26.03 -7.09
CA THR A 344 12.59 26.20 -5.94
C THR A 344 13.31 26.00 -4.61
N ASN A 345 14.56 25.52 -4.63
CA ASN A 345 15.32 25.10 -3.46
C ASN A 345 14.55 24.11 -2.57
N THR A 346 13.93 23.10 -3.20
CA THR A 346 13.10 22.09 -2.52
C THR A 346 13.59 20.68 -2.75
N TRP A 347 13.26 19.81 -1.80
CA TRP A 347 13.62 18.40 -1.82
C TRP A 347 12.38 17.55 -2.00
N HIS A 348 12.38 16.67 -2.98
CA HIS A 348 11.23 15.86 -3.34
C HIS A 348 11.51 14.37 -3.12
N GLN A 349 10.57 13.69 -2.49
CA GLN A 349 10.54 12.24 -2.34
C GLN A 349 9.64 11.61 -3.41
N GLY A 350 10.05 10.48 -3.95
CA GLY A 350 9.31 9.72 -4.96
C GLY A 350 9.84 8.29 -5.08
N ASP A 351 9.28 7.51 -6.01
CA ASP A 351 9.81 6.19 -6.31
C ASP A 351 11.17 6.29 -7.00
N TRP A 352 12.08 5.35 -6.71
CA TRP A 352 13.46 5.39 -7.21
C TRP A 352 13.55 5.53 -8.74
N TYR A 353 12.73 4.78 -9.50
CA TYR A 353 12.74 4.86 -10.96
C TYR A 353 12.24 6.21 -11.45
N GLY A 354 11.22 6.76 -10.80
CA GLY A 354 10.75 8.10 -11.06
C GLY A 354 11.82 9.17 -10.82
N LEU A 355 12.48 9.16 -9.66
CA LEU A 355 13.53 10.14 -9.35
C LEU A 355 14.70 10.04 -10.33
N ARG A 356 15.08 8.81 -10.73
CA ARG A 356 16.09 8.59 -11.76
C ARG A 356 15.65 9.13 -13.11
N PHE A 357 14.41 8.86 -13.50
CA PHE A 357 13.85 9.35 -14.76
C PHE A 357 13.87 10.88 -14.82
N LEU A 358 13.54 11.56 -13.72
CA LEU A 358 13.67 13.02 -13.61
C LEU A 358 15.13 13.48 -13.75
N ALA A 359 16.08 12.82 -13.09
CA ALA A 359 17.49 13.18 -13.21
C ALA A 359 17.98 13.06 -14.66
N LEU A 360 17.65 11.96 -15.34
CA LEU A 360 17.96 11.78 -16.76
C LEU A 360 17.34 12.89 -17.63
N TYR A 361 16.07 13.23 -17.38
CA TYR A 361 15.38 14.30 -18.09
C TYR A 361 16.10 15.66 -17.91
N TYR A 362 16.48 16.00 -16.69
CA TYR A 362 17.17 17.28 -16.40
C TYR A 362 18.64 17.30 -16.85
N HIS A 363 19.29 16.14 -17.00
CA HIS A 363 20.60 16.01 -17.63
C HIS A 363 20.55 16.08 -19.16
N GLY A 364 19.37 16.31 -19.76
CA GLY A 364 19.20 16.39 -21.20
C GLY A 364 19.32 15.04 -21.91
N ALA A 365 19.14 13.93 -21.18
CA ALA A 365 19.15 12.61 -21.80
C ALA A 365 17.97 12.49 -22.79
N SER A 366 18.26 11.96 -23.98
CA SER A 366 17.23 11.67 -24.97
C SER A 366 16.49 10.37 -24.59
N CYS A 367 15.48 10.48 -23.73
CA CYS A 367 14.62 9.35 -23.37
C CYS A 367 13.86 8.84 -24.60
N GLN A 368 13.83 7.52 -24.81
CA GLN A 368 13.23 6.88 -25.98
C GLN A 368 12.33 5.69 -25.61
N ALA A 369 11.33 5.43 -26.44
CA ALA A 369 10.49 4.24 -26.37
C ALA A 369 10.10 3.80 -27.77
N HIS A 370 10.10 2.48 -28.00
CA HIS A 370 9.78 1.89 -29.30
C HIS A 370 8.45 1.16 -29.21
N TYR A 371 7.55 1.43 -30.13
CA TYR A 371 6.23 0.80 -30.16
C TYR A 371 6.03 -0.02 -31.44
N ASN A 372 5.54 -1.24 -31.27
CA ASN A 372 5.15 -2.11 -32.37
C ASN A 372 3.63 -2.23 -32.42
N PHE A 373 3.02 -1.67 -33.46
CA PHE A 373 1.57 -1.69 -33.65
C PHE A 373 1.00 -3.09 -33.91
N ALA A 374 1.77 -3.96 -34.59
CA ALA A 374 1.31 -5.31 -34.94
C ALA A 374 1.19 -6.19 -33.70
N THR A 375 2.16 -6.10 -32.78
CA THR A 375 2.18 -6.90 -31.54
C THR A 375 1.60 -6.16 -30.34
N LYS A 376 1.20 -4.89 -30.49
CA LYS A 376 0.78 -4.00 -29.39
C LYS A 376 1.80 -3.99 -28.24
N CYS A 377 3.08 -3.94 -28.59
CA CYS A 377 4.18 -4.03 -27.63
C CYS A 377 4.92 -2.69 -27.52
N LEU A 378 5.13 -2.23 -26.29
CA LEU A 378 5.96 -1.06 -26.00
C LEU A 378 7.27 -1.51 -25.36
N ALA A 379 8.40 -1.12 -25.95
CA ALA A 379 9.73 -1.37 -25.44
C ALA A 379 10.33 -0.08 -24.86
N ILE A 380 10.83 -0.16 -23.62
CA ILE A 380 11.47 0.96 -22.91
C ILE A 380 12.85 0.51 -22.43
N PRO A 381 13.93 1.30 -22.61
CA PRO A 381 15.24 0.92 -22.08
C PRO A 381 15.20 0.75 -20.55
N VAL A 382 15.86 -0.28 -20.01
CA VAL A 382 15.90 -0.57 -18.57
C VAL A 382 16.40 0.64 -17.78
N LYS A 383 17.43 1.33 -18.28
CA LYS A 383 17.99 2.54 -17.66
C LYS A 383 17.04 3.74 -17.67
N GLN A 384 16.03 3.73 -18.54
CA GLN A 384 15.04 4.80 -18.72
C GLN A 384 13.65 4.35 -18.27
N ARG A 385 13.56 3.34 -17.38
CA ARG A 385 12.28 2.84 -16.86
C ARG A 385 11.46 4.01 -16.30
N TRP A 386 10.19 4.06 -16.69
CA TRP A 386 9.30 5.16 -16.35
C TRP A 386 8.92 5.18 -14.86
N PRO A 387 8.47 6.33 -14.34
CA PRO A 387 7.97 6.40 -12.97
C PRO A 387 6.81 5.44 -12.74
N GLU A 388 6.69 4.92 -11.52
CA GLU A 388 5.79 3.81 -11.21
C GLU A 388 4.34 4.03 -11.65
N LEU A 389 3.81 5.25 -11.51
CA LEU A 389 2.43 5.57 -11.89
C LEU A 389 2.17 5.42 -13.39
N TYR A 390 3.13 5.81 -14.23
CA TYR A 390 3.05 5.68 -15.68
C TYR A 390 3.25 4.23 -16.10
N GLU A 391 4.21 3.53 -15.46
CA GLU A 391 4.42 2.11 -15.71
C GLU A 391 3.20 1.27 -15.31
N ARG A 392 2.49 1.64 -14.24
CA ARG A 392 1.27 0.95 -13.83
C ARG A 392 0.21 0.98 -14.92
N ALA A 393 0.08 2.08 -15.67
CA ALA A 393 -0.84 2.14 -16.80
C ALA A 393 -0.47 1.11 -17.89
N LEU A 394 0.83 0.88 -18.11
CA LEU A 394 1.33 -0.13 -19.05
C LEU A 394 1.06 -1.56 -18.54
N VAL A 395 1.37 -1.84 -17.27
CA VAL A 395 1.18 -3.16 -16.66
C VAL A 395 -0.30 -3.54 -16.61
N LEU A 396 -1.19 -2.60 -16.29
CA LEU A 396 -2.63 -2.86 -16.25
C LEU A 396 -3.27 -3.05 -17.62
N ALA A 397 -2.55 -2.79 -18.73
CA ALA A 397 -3.04 -3.07 -20.07
C ALA A 397 -3.09 -4.58 -20.40
N SER A 398 -2.26 -5.39 -19.72
CA SER A 398 -2.22 -6.86 -19.87
C SER A 398 -2.38 -7.63 -18.55
N GLY A 399 -2.17 -6.96 -17.41
CA GLY A 399 -2.04 -7.62 -16.11
C GLY A 399 -0.72 -8.37 -15.94
N GLN A 400 0.27 -8.08 -16.80
CA GLN A 400 1.59 -8.70 -16.76
C GLN A 400 2.68 -7.66 -16.52
N LEU A 401 3.65 -8.04 -15.69
CA LEU A 401 4.91 -7.31 -15.54
C LEU A 401 5.73 -7.41 -16.84
N PRO A 402 6.62 -6.43 -17.13
CA PRO A 402 7.38 -6.44 -18.37
C PRO A 402 8.34 -7.63 -18.45
N THR A 403 8.58 -8.12 -19.67
CA THR A 403 9.68 -9.04 -19.94
C THR A 403 10.97 -8.27 -20.19
N TYR A 404 12.11 -8.91 -19.94
CA TYR A 404 13.42 -8.35 -20.24
C TYR A 404 13.92 -8.95 -21.55
N GLN A 405 14.35 -8.08 -22.47
CA GLN A 405 15.06 -8.49 -23.67
C GLN A 405 16.30 -7.61 -23.85
N GLY A 406 17.46 -8.16 -23.51
CA GLY A 406 18.69 -7.37 -23.40
C GLY A 406 18.50 -6.20 -22.44
N ASN A 407 18.71 -4.97 -22.93
CA ASN A 407 18.56 -3.73 -22.17
C ASN A 407 17.15 -3.10 -22.28
N TRP A 408 16.14 -3.87 -22.70
CA TRP A 408 14.77 -3.38 -22.90
C TRP A 408 13.77 -4.09 -21.98
N LEU A 409 12.80 -3.32 -21.52
CA LEU A 409 11.58 -3.76 -20.86
C LEU A 409 10.45 -3.78 -21.88
N LEU A 410 9.84 -4.93 -22.10
CA LEU A 410 8.74 -5.10 -23.03
C LEU A 410 7.41 -5.20 -22.30
N TYR A 411 6.50 -4.30 -22.61
CA TYR A 411 5.13 -4.29 -22.11
C TYR A 411 4.19 -4.77 -23.20
N GLN A 412 3.38 -5.78 -22.89
CA GLN A 412 2.46 -6.41 -23.83
C GLN A 412 1.06 -5.79 -23.74
N ASN A 413 0.32 -5.89 -24.84
CA ASN A 413 -1.08 -5.45 -24.98
C ASN A 413 -1.30 -3.96 -24.65
N VAL A 414 -0.30 -3.12 -24.85
CA VAL A 414 -0.41 -1.67 -24.68
C VAL A 414 -1.02 -1.09 -25.95
N SER A 415 -2.11 -0.32 -25.85
CA SER A 415 -2.69 0.34 -27.03
C SER A 415 -1.78 1.45 -27.55
N GLY A 416 -1.83 1.72 -28.85
CA GLY A 416 -1.05 2.82 -29.46
C GLY A 416 -1.39 4.17 -28.85
N GLU A 417 -2.66 4.39 -28.51
CA GLU A 417 -3.12 5.60 -27.80
C GLU A 417 -2.47 5.74 -26.42
N VAL A 418 -2.49 4.68 -25.60
CA VAL A 418 -1.87 4.69 -24.27
C VAL A 418 -0.36 4.95 -24.38
N ALA A 419 0.32 4.24 -25.28
CA ALA A 419 1.75 4.42 -25.49
C ALA A 419 2.07 5.87 -25.90
N HIS A 420 1.33 6.41 -26.88
CA HIS A 420 1.53 7.77 -27.37
C HIS A 420 1.28 8.83 -26.29
N GLN A 421 0.15 8.76 -25.57
CA GLN A 421 -0.19 9.73 -24.53
C GLN A 421 0.84 9.74 -23.38
N LEU A 422 1.27 8.57 -22.92
CA LEU A 422 2.26 8.47 -21.85
C LEU A 422 3.63 8.98 -22.32
N SER A 423 4.05 8.65 -23.54
CA SER A 423 5.29 9.18 -24.13
C SER A 423 5.26 10.70 -24.25
N GLN A 424 4.15 11.30 -24.68
CA GLN A 424 4.00 12.76 -24.72
C GLN A 424 4.12 13.39 -23.33
N LYS A 425 3.45 12.83 -22.33
CA LYS A 425 3.46 13.35 -20.95
C LYS A 425 4.84 13.28 -20.31
N LEU A 426 5.61 12.25 -20.62
CA LEU A 426 6.98 12.06 -20.13
C LEU A 426 8.05 12.71 -21.01
N ASN A 427 7.65 13.39 -22.10
CA ASN A 427 8.55 13.95 -23.12
C ASN A 427 9.57 12.91 -23.66
N VAL A 428 9.09 11.70 -23.92
CA VAL A 428 9.89 10.58 -24.45
C VAL A 428 9.74 10.54 -25.96
N LYS A 429 10.86 10.39 -26.68
CA LYS A 429 10.85 10.16 -28.13
C LYS A 429 10.16 8.82 -28.43
N TYR A 430 9.10 8.90 -29.22
CA TYR A 430 8.28 7.76 -29.60
C TYR A 430 8.64 7.33 -31.02
N GLU A 431 9.18 6.14 -31.17
CA GLU A 431 9.59 5.58 -32.46
C GLU A 431 8.74 4.35 -32.81
N GLU A 432 8.27 4.28 -34.05
CA GLU A 432 7.57 3.11 -34.56
C GLU A 432 8.61 2.05 -34.93
N ALA A 433 8.53 0.89 -34.27
CA ALA A 433 9.42 -0.23 -34.51
C ALA A 433 8.80 -1.25 -35.45
N LEU A 434 9.53 -1.58 -36.52
CA LEU A 434 9.12 -2.59 -37.50
C LEU A 434 9.16 -4.02 -36.95
N ILE A 435 9.96 -4.30 -35.91
CA ILE A 435 10.15 -5.65 -35.37
C ILE A 435 10.41 -5.59 -33.85
N CYS A 436 9.53 -6.17 -33.03
CA CYS A 436 9.84 -6.60 -31.67
C CYS A 436 9.96 -8.12 -31.77
N ALA A 437 11.17 -8.63 -32.01
CA ALA A 437 11.45 -10.06 -32.09
C ALA A 437 11.60 -10.64 -30.69
#